data_AF-A0A967YAF2-F1
#
_entry.id   AF-A0A967YAF2-F1
#
_cell.length_a   1.000
_cell.length_b   1.000
_cell.length_c   1.000
_cell.angle_alpha   90.00
_cell.angle_beta   90.00
_cell.angle_gamma   90.00
#
_symmetry.space_group_name_H-M   'P 1'
#
loop_
_entity.id
_entity.type
_entity.pdbx_description
1 polymer ?
#
loop_
_entity_poly.entity_id
_entity_poly.type
_entity_poly.pdbx_seq_one_letter_code
_entity_poly.pdbx_strand_id
1 'polypeptide(L)'
;ARSHGGRFAVHCKVDTGMHRVGATPEDAMAVVRAIADDPLLSLEGVWTHFAVAESDAAFTTIQLDRLLAFRKDVEEAGVTAAMWHAA
;
A
#
# COMPACT_ATOMS: atom_id res chain seq x y z
N ALA A 1 9.00 28.10 0.81
CA ALA A 1 8.38 26.85 0.33
C ALA A 1 7.22 27.24 -0.58
N ARG A 2 7.15 26.74 -1.82
CA ARG A 2 6.02 27.04 -2.72
C ARG A 2 4.77 26.34 -2.19
N SER A 3 3.71 27.11 -1.97
CA SER A 3 2.37 26.59 -1.71
C SER A 3 1.93 25.79 -2.94
N HIS A 4 1.90 24.46 -2.83
CA HIS A 4 1.26 23.63 -3.84
C HIS A 4 -0.24 23.76 -3.61
N GLY A 5 -0.98 24.34 -4.56
CA GLY A 5 -2.44 24.53 -4.46
C GLY A 5 -3.26 23.24 -4.60
N GLY A 6 -2.64 22.07 -4.41
CA GLY A 6 -3.25 20.76 -4.58
C GLY A 6 -2.63 19.72 -3.63
N ARG A 7 -3.31 18.59 -3.47
CA ARG A 7 -2.87 17.47 -2.62
C ARG A 7 -1.61 16.83 -3.19
N PHE A 8 -0.69 16.40 -2.34
CA PHE A 8 0.47 15.60 -2.70
C PHE A 8 0.05 14.15 -2.90
N ALA A 9 0.31 13.64 -4.10
CA ALA A 9 0.15 12.23 -4.42
C ALA A 9 1.17 11.39 -3.65
N VAL A 10 0.69 10.38 -2.92
CA VAL A 10 1.53 9.47 -2.15
C VAL A 10 1.16 8.02 -2.40
N HIS A 11 2.16 7.14 -2.27
CA HIS A 11 1.97 5.70 -2.30
C HIS A 11 2.23 5.10 -0.92
N CYS A 12 1.32 4.24 -0.44
CA CYS A 12 1.53 3.46 0.75
C CYS A 12 2.30 2.17 0.39
N LYS A 13 3.46 1.96 1.02
CA LYS A 13 4.20 0.71 0.88
C LYS A 13 3.79 -0.26 1.99
N VAL A 14 3.31 -1.43 1.60
CA VAL A 14 2.92 -2.52 2.48
C VAL A 14 3.97 -3.61 2.40
N ASP A 15 4.48 -4.04 3.54
CA ASP A 15 5.36 -5.18 3.65
C ASP A 15 4.54 -6.47 3.72
N THR A 16 4.49 -7.22 2.62
CA THR A 16 3.82 -8.51 2.55
C THR A 16 4.73 -9.69 2.86
N GLY A 17 6.00 -9.46 3.21
CA GLY A 17 6.98 -10.51 3.54
C GLY A 17 8.43 -10.26 3.08
N MET A 18 8.76 -9.05 2.60
CA MET A 18 10.15 -8.70 2.25
C MET A 18 10.95 -8.23 3.47
N HIS A 19 10.29 -7.64 4.48
CA HIS A 19 10.92 -7.20 5.74
C HIS A 19 12.06 -6.20 5.55
N ARG A 20 11.93 -5.33 4.54
CA ARG A 20 12.91 -4.28 4.22
C ARG A 20 12.37 -2.88 4.49
N VAL A 21 11.24 -2.53 3.87
CA VAL A 21 10.54 -1.24 4.03
C VAL A 21 9.05 -1.48 3.79
N GLY A 22 8.21 -0.77 4.53
CA GLY A 22 6.75 -0.84 4.44
C GLY A 22 6.16 -1.19 5.80
N ALA A 23 4.92 -0.79 6.02
CA ALA A 23 4.16 -1.21 7.19
C ALA A 23 3.60 -2.62 6.96
N THR A 24 3.43 -3.41 8.02
CA THR A 24 2.65 -4.66 7.93
C THR A 24 1.22 -4.34 7.44
N PRO A 25 0.46 -5.29 6.86
CA PRO A 25 -0.92 -5.01 6.46
C PRO A 25 -1.79 -4.44 7.58
N GLU A 26 -1.58 -4.90 8.82
CA GLU A 26 -2.28 -4.41 10.01
C GLU A 26 -1.95 -2.94 10.28
N ASP A 27 -0.66 -2.59 10.33
CA ASP A 27 -0.21 -1.21 10.58
C ASP A 27 -0.48 -0.28 9.39
N ALA A 28 -0.42 -0.80 8.17
CA ALA A 28 -0.62 -0.05 6.94
C ALA A 28 -2.04 0.52 6.86
N MET A 29 -3.02 -0.12 7.50
CA MET A 29 -4.38 0.40 7.55
C MET A 29 -4.45 1.74 8.31
N ALA A 30 -3.67 1.90 9.37
CA ALA A 30 -3.58 3.17 10.09
C ALA A 30 -2.94 4.26 9.20
N VAL A 31 -1.94 3.89 8.39
CA VAL A 31 -1.29 4.80 7.44
C VAL A 31 -2.27 5.23 6.34
N VAL A 32 -3.01 4.29 5.76
CA VAL A 32 -4.02 4.56 4.72
C VAL A 32 -5.09 5.52 5.24
N ARG A 33 -5.60 5.30 6.46
CA ARG A 33 -6.58 6.20 7.09
C ARG A 33 -5.99 7.59 7.35
N ALA A 34 -4.77 7.66 7.88
CA ALA A 34 -4.09 8.94 8.10
C ALA A 34 -3.90 9.73 6.79
N ILE A 35 -3.57 9.06 5.67
CA ILE A 35 -3.48 9.70 4.36
C ILE A 35 -4.86 10.17 3.86
N ALA A 36 -5.90 9.37 4.07
CA ALA A 36 -7.26 9.71 3.63
C ALA A 36 -7.83 10.92 4.38
N ASP A 37 -7.50 11.05 5.67
CA ASP A 37 -7.95 12.15 6.54
C ASP A 37 -7.12 13.44 6.38
N ASP A 38 -5.94 13.37 5.74
CA ASP A 38 -5.07 14.53 5.54
C ASP A 38 -5.51 15.37 4.33
N PRO A 39 -5.86 16.65 4.51
CA PRO A 39 -6.33 17.52 3.42
C PRO A 39 -5.24 17.87 2.40
N LEU A 40 -3.97 17.61 2.71
CA LEU A 40 -2.81 17.87 1.85
C LEU A 40 -2.30 16.61 1.14
N LEU A 41 -2.76 15.40 1.46
CA LEU A 41 -2.28 14.16 0.86
C LEU A 41 -3.37 13.46 0.08
N SER A 42 -3.03 12.78 -1.01
CA SER A 42 -3.94 11.92 -1.77
C SER A 42 -3.30 10.54 -1.92
N LEU A 43 -4.02 9.48 -1.50
CA LEU A 43 -3.56 8.11 -1.70
C LEU A 43 -3.72 7.71 -3.17
N GLU A 44 -2.64 7.79 -3.95
CA GLU A 44 -2.69 7.39 -5.36
C GLU A 44 -2.37 5.92 -5.58
N GLY A 45 -1.61 5.31 -4.68
CA GLY A 45 -1.25 3.90 -4.85
C GLY A 45 -0.92 3.15 -3.58
N VAL A 46 -1.05 1.83 -3.66
CA VAL A 46 -0.59 0.89 -2.65
C VAL A 46 0.28 -0.15 -3.33
N TRP A 47 1.42 -0.49 -2.70
CA TRP A 47 2.35 -1.42 -3.32
C TRP A 47 3.18 -2.25 -2.34
N THR A 48 3.71 -3.36 -2.86
CA THR A 48 4.66 -4.25 -2.17
C THR A 48 5.81 -4.64 -3.10
N HIS A 49 6.84 -5.27 -2.54
CA HIS A 49 7.89 -5.94 -3.30
C HIS A 49 7.95 -7.40 -2.89
N PHE A 50 7.97 -8.30 -3.86
CA PHE A 50 8.11 -9.73 -3.65
C PHE A 50 9.55 -10.05 -3.26
N ALA A 51 9.71 -10.91 -2.25
CA ALA A 51 11.04 -11.20 -1.72
C ALA A 51 11.86 -12.09 -2.66
N VAL A 52 11.19 -13.01 -3.36
CA VAL A 52 11.80 -14.11 -4.12
C VAL A 52 10.96 -14.49 -5.35
N ALA A 53 10.50 -13.49 -6.12
CA ALA A 53 9.63 -13.68 -7.29
C ALA A 53 10.18 -14.64 -8.36
N GLU A 54 11.51 -14.72 -8.47
CA GLU A 54 12.19 -15.53 -9.49
C GLU A 54 12.46 -16.98 -9.05
N SER A 55 12.34 -17.29 -7.75
CA SER A 55 12.82 -18.56 -7.19
C SER A 55 11.82 -19.30 -6.29
N ASP A 56 10.82 -18.62 -5.73
CA ASP A 56 9.77 -19.23 -4.92
C ASP A 56 8.39 -18.65 -5.28
N ALA A 57 7.72 -19.36 -6.21
CA ALA A 57 6.38 -19.00 -6.65
C ALA A 57 5.34 -19.15 -5.52
N ALA A 58 5.51 -20.13 -4.62
CA ALA A 58 4.55 -20.37 -3.54
C ALA A 58 4.57 -19.22 -2.53
N PHE A 59 5.75 -18.76 -2.14
CA PHE A 59 5.86 -17.59 -1.27
C PHE A 59 5.38 -16.31 -1.97
N THR A 60 5.68 -16.15 -3.25
CA THR A 60 5.17 -15.01 -4.05
C THR A 60 3.65 -14.98 -4.08
N THR A 61 2.98 -16.12 -4.23
CA THR A 61 1.51 -16.22 -4.13
C THR A 61 1.01 -15.79 -2.75
N ILE A 62 1.64 -16.24 -1.66
CA ILE A 62 1.28 -15.80 -0.30
C ILE A 62 1.42 -14.28 -0.15
N GLN A 63 2.46 -13.68 -0.71
CA GLN A 63 2.66 -12.24 -0.68
C GLN A 63 1.60 -11.49 -1.49
N LEU A 64 1.17 -12.02 -2.64
CA LEU A 64 0.09 -11.46 -3.45
C LEU A 64 -1.25 -11.55 -2.71
N ASP A 65 -1.57 -12.71 -2.13
CA ASP A 65 -2.81 -12.91 -1.38
C ASP A 65 -2.93 -11.93 -0.21
N ARG A 66 -1.82 -11.65 0.49
CA ARG A 66 -1.77 -10.62 1.54
C ARG A 66 -2.07 -9.22 1.00
N LEU A 67 -1.54 -8.85 -0.18
CA LEU A 67 -1.82 -7.56 -0.80
C LEU A 67 -3.30 -7.46 -1.21
N LEU A 68 -3.87 -8.52 -1.76
CA LEU A 68 -5.27 -8.56 -2.19
C LEU A 68 -6.23 -8.54 -0.99
N ALA A 69 -5.90 -9.23 0.10
CA ALA A 69 -6.66 -9.15 1.35
C ALA A 69 -6.64 -7.71 1.90
N PHE A 70 -5.46 -7.09 1.97
CA PHE A 70 -5.32 -5.71 2.41
C PHE A 70 -6.11 -4.74 1.52
N ARG A 71 -6.11 -4.96 0.19
CA ARG A 71 -6.92 -4.18 -0.74
C ARG A 71 -8.40 -4.23 -0.40
N LYS A 72 -8.92 -5.42 -0.13
CA LYS A 72 -10.31 -5.59 0.28
C LYS A 72 -10.61 -4.82 1.57
N ASP A 73 -9.74 -4.91 2.57
CA ASP A 73 -9.92 -4.18 3.84
C ASP A 73 -9.93 -2.65 3.64
N VAL A 74 -9.08 -2.14 2.74
CA VAL A 74 -9.04 -0.71 2.37
C VAL A 74 -10.32 -0.27 1.68
N GLU A 75 -10.81 -1.06 0.71
CA GLU A 75 -12.05 -0.79 -0.02
C GLU A 75 -13.28 -0.84 0.91
N GLU A 76 -13.33 -1.81 1.83
CA GLU A 76 -14.41 -1.93 2.83
C GLU A 76 -14.43 -0.76 3.83
N ALA A 77 -13.28 -0.12 4.08
CA ALA A 77 -13.20 1.10 4.87
C ALA A 77 -13.55 2.39 4.08
N GLY A 78 -13.94 2.27 2.81
CA GLY A 78 -14.33 3.38 1.96
C GLY A 78 -13.17 4.24 1.46
N VAL A 79 -11.92 3.76 1.58
CA VAL A 79 -10.75 4.43 1.02
C VAL A 79 -10.42 3.80 -0.33
N THR A 80 -10.06 4.62 -1.31
CA THR A 80 -9.68 4.15 -2.65
C THR A 80 -8.26 4.61 -2.97
N ALA A 81 -7.54 3.75 -3.70
CA ALA A 81 -6.26 4.06 -4.31
C ALA A 81 -6.37 3.76 -5.81
N ALA A 82 -5.83 4.65 -6.65
CA ALA A 82 -5.93 4.52 -8.10
C ALA A 82 -5.09 3.36 -8.65
N MET A 83 -3.97 3.03 -7.98
CA MET A 83 -3.02 2.03 -8.44
C MET A 83 -2.69 1.00 -7.36
N TRP A 84 -2.73 -0.28 -7.74
CA TRP A 84 -2.22 -1.38 -6.94
C TRP A 84 -1.13 -2.07 -7.75
N HIS A 85 0.09 -2.10 -7.24
CA HIS A 85 1.22 -2.67 -7.97
C HIS A 85 2.15 -3.47 -7.05
N ALA A 86 2.86 -4.41 -7.64
CA ALA A 86 3.87 -5.21 -6.98
C ALA A 86 5.07 -5.33 -7.92
N ALA A 87 6.26 -5.44 -7.32
CA ALA A 87 7.52 -5.60 -8.02
C ALA A 87 8.23 -6.86 -7.54
#